data_AF-A0A2T9XQB4-F1
#
_entry.id   AF-A0A2T9XQB4-F1
#
_cell.length_a   1.000
_cell.length_b   1.000
_cell.length_c   1.000
_cell.angle_alpha   90.00
_cell.angle_beta   90.00
_cell.angle_gamma   90.00
#
_symmetry.space_group_name_H-M   'P 1'
#
loop_
_entity.id
_entity.type
_entity.pdbx_description
1 polymer ?
#
loop_
_entity_poly.entity_id
_entity_poly.type
_entity_poly.pdbx_seq_one_letter_code
_entity_poly.pdbx_strand_id
1 'polypeptide(L)'
;MTGVEVTQALVGFEDRLRGLGVPVVDRLRPGLSPEQVGQISAEFDVRLSEDAAALWMWHDGDRENYRDDPTAPSLTPFKVFCGLRSALERSAFMHKVTWTDAFEDPQPWGPEWDAHFRTQYVILLEAGANPLTMDCTDPAAQDSPTGIYASDEGLGATISLAERISWWHWAIDNGHWLLTPDKKWDIDWTRAPGQLVGLHVRDNAS
;
A
#
# COMPACT_ATOMS: atom_id res chain seq x y z
N MET A 1 5.68 -13.44 -7.40
CA MET A 1 6.45 -12.60 -8.35
C MET A 1 7.75 -12.24 -7.69
N THR A 2 8.83 -12.12 -8.43
CA THR A 2 10.12 -11.72 -7.84
C THR A 2 10.12 -10.22 -7.52
N GLY A 3 10.97 -9.76 -6.61
CA GLY A 3 11.14 -8.32 -6.35
C GLY A 3 11.49 -7.52 -7.61
N VAL A 4 12.16 -8.15 -8.59
CA VAL A 4 12.47 -7.56 -9.91
C VAL A 4 11.21 -7.23 -10.71
N GLU A 5 10.22 -8.13 -10.73
CA GLU A 5 8.97 -7.92 -11.47
C GLU A 5 8.16 -6.76 -10.86
N VAL A 6 8.16 -6.65 -9.53
CA VAL A 6 7.54 -5.51 -8.82
C VAL A 6 8.27 -4.20 -9.15
N THR A 7 9.60 -4.17 -9.09
CA THR A 7 10.35 -2.96 -9.46
C THR A 7 10.07 -2.55 -10.90
N GLN A 8 10.00 -3.49 -11.85
CA GLN A 8 9.67 -3.18 -13.24
C GLN A 8 8.26 -2.60 -13.39
N ALA A 9 7.27 -3.16 -12.68
CA ALA A 9 5.91 -2.64 -12.69
C ALA A 9 5.84 -1.22 -12.09
N LEU A 10 6.56 -0.96 -11.00
CA LEU A 10 6.64 0.35 -10.35
C LEU A 10 7.28 1.41 -11.26
N VAL A 11 8.41 1.07 -11.91
CA VAL A 11 9.06 1.96 -12.89
C VAL A 11 8.14 2.28 -14.07
N GLY A 12 7.43 1.27 -14.61
CA GLY A 12 6.46 1.49 -15.68
C GLY A 12 5.30 2.41 -15.26
N PHE A 13 4.85 2.30 -14.01
CA PHE A 13 3.85 3.19 -13.44
C PHE A 13 4.39 4.62 -13.26
N GLU A 14 5.62 4.77 -12.76
CA GLU A 14 6.31 6.06 -12.63
C GLU A 14 6.44 6.80 -13.96
N ASP A 15 6.90 6.10 -15.01
CA ASP A 15 7.03 6.67 -16.35
C ASP A 15 5.70 7.14 -16.91
N ARG A 16 4.63 6.40 -16.61
CA ARG A 16 3.27 6.80 -16.97
C ARG A 16 2.83 8.06 -16.23
N LEU A 17 3.04 8.13 -14.92
CA LEU A 17 2.73 9.32 -14.12
C LEU A 17 3.52 10.54 -14.60
N ARG A 18 4.79 10.36 -14.97
CA ARG A 18 5.65 11.38 -15.57
C ARG A 18 5.08 11.87 -16.89
N GLY A 19 4.64 10.96 -17.77
CA GLY A 19 4.01 11.30 -19.05
C GLY A 19 2.71 12.11 -18.90
N LEU A 20 1.97 11.89 -17.82
CA LEU A 20 0.75 12.66 -17.48
C LEU A 20 1.07 14.01 -16.80
N GLY A 21 2.31 14.20 -16.37
CA GLY A 21 2.74 15.37 -15.60
C GLY A 21 2.15 15.40 -14.20
N VAL A 22 2.04 14.23 -13.54
CA VAL A 22 1.64 14.16 -12.13
C VAL A 22 2.80 14.64 -11.26
N PRO A 23 2.63 15.69 -10.43
CA PRO A 23 3.75 16.27 -9.69
C PRO A 23 4.42 15.35 -8.67
N VAL A 24 3.80 14.20 -8.32
CA VAL A 24 4.36 13.24 -7.37
C VAL A 24 5.73 12.73 -7.79
N VAL A 25 5.96 12.55 -9.09
CA VAL A 25 7.18 11.91 -9.59
C VAL A 25 8.43 12.73 -9.22
N ASP A 26 8.32 14.06 -9.18
CA ASP A 26 9.43 14.95 -8.84
C ASP A 26 9.69 15.03 -7.32
N ARG A 27 8.74 14.56 -6.51
CA ARG A 27 8.84 14.53 -5.03
C ARG A 27 9.10 13.15 -4.46
N LEU A 28 9.19 12.10 -5.28
CA LEU A 28 9.57 10.77 -4.78
C LEU A 28 10.99 10.81 -4.20
N ARG A 29 11.14 10.23 -3.01
CA ARG A 29 12.44 10.14 -2.34
C ARG A 29 13.28 9.05 -3.00
N PRO A 30 14.61 9.21 -3.09
CA PRO A 30 15.48 8.11 -3.51
C PRO A 30 15.19 6.83 -2.71
N GLY A 31 15.18 5.69 -3.39
CA GLY A 31 14.98 4.40 -2.77
C GLY A 31 16.08 4.04 -1.77
N LEU A 32 15.76 3.12 -0.87
CA LEU A 32 16.65 2.60 0.15
C LEU A 32 17.56 1.49 -0.39
N SER A 33 18.76 1.35 0.18
CA SER A 33 19.57 0.15 -0.04
C SER A 33 18.96 -1.07 0.67
N PRO A 34 19.29 -2.30 0.24
CA PRO A 34 18.87 -3.52 0.95
C PRO A 34 19.27 -3.51 2.44
N GLU A 35 20.46 -3.00 2.76
CA GLU A 35 20.91 -2.90 4.16
C GLU A 35 20.04 -1.92 4.96
N GLN A 36 19.69 -0.77 4.38
CA GLN A 36 18.81 0.21 5.02
C GLN A 36 17.42 -0.36 5.28
N VAL A 37 16.84 -1.06 4.31
CA VAL A 37 15.53 -1.74 4.47
C VAL A 37 15.61 -2.77 5.60
N GLY A 38 16.64 -3.62 5.60
CA GLY A 38 16.84 -4.63 6.64
C GLY A 38 17.02 -4.03 8.03
N GLN A 39 17.80 -2.95 8.16
CA GLN A 39 18.01 -2.26 9.43
C GLN A 39 16.73 -1.63 9.96
N ILE A 40 16.01 -0.87 9.12
CA ILE A 40 14.79 -0.17 9.53
C ILE A 40 13.71 -1.19 9.90
N SER A 41 13.48 -2.23 9.09
CA SER A 41 12.45 -3.24 9.38
C SER A 41 12.74 -4.03 10.66
N ALA A 42 14.01 -4.35 10.93
CA ALA A 42 14.41 -5.04 12.16
C ALA A 42 14.17 -4.22 13.44
N GLU A 43 14.19 -2.88 13.39
CA GLU A 43 13.85 -2.03 14.55
C GLU A 43 12.39 -2.17 15.01
N PHE A 44 11.51 -2.68 14.14
CA PHE A 44 10.09 -2.88 14.41
C PHE A 44 9.71 -4.37 14.48
N ASP A 45 10.69 -5.27 14.55
CA ASP A 45 10.49 -6.73 14.52
C ASP A 45 9.70 -7.24 13.30
N VAL A 46 9.77 -6.51 12.18
CA VAL A 46 9.15 -6.89 10.91
C VAL A 46 10.22 -7.41 9.96
N ARG A 47 9.90 -8.49 9.23
CA ARG A 47 10.70 -8.95 8.10
C ARG A 47 9.89 -8.79 6.84
N LEU A 48 10.45 -8.07 5.87
CA LEU A 48 9.84 -7.89 4.56
C LEU A 48 10.27 -9.03 3.63
N SER A 49 9.32 -9.53 2.83
CA SER A 49 9.61 -10.34 1.65
C SER A 49 10.38 -9.52 0.60
N GLU A 50 10.91 -10.18 -0.43
CA GLU A 50 11.64 -9.49 -1.51
C GLU A 50 10.78 -8.48 -2.27
N ASP A 51 9.50 -8.78 -2.50
CA ASP A 51 8.59 -7.91 -3.24
C ASP A 51 8.12 -6.71 -2.42
N ALA A 52 7.91 -6.91 -1.12
CA ALA A 52 7.67 -5.83 -0.16
C ALA A 52 8.88 -4.90 -0.07
N ALA A 53 10.09 -5.45 0.09
CA ALA A 53 11.32 -4.67 0.14
C ALA A 53 11.56 -3.88 -1.16
N ALA A 54 11.24 -4.48 -2.32
CA ALA A 54 11.39 -3.84 -3.64
C ALA A 54 10.62 -2.51 -3.75
N LEU A 55 9.49 -2.35 -3.04
CA LEU A 55 8.72 -1.10 -3.02
C LEU A 55 9.54 0.06 -2.48
N TRP A 56 10.16 -0.11 -1.30
CA TRP A 56 10.94 0.96 -0.65
C TRP A 56 12.38 1.06 -1.18
N MET A 57 12.90 -0.01 -1.80
CA MET A 57 14.13 0.06 -2.58
C MET A 57 13.96 0.85 -3.88
N TRP A 58 12.74 0.93 -4.43
CA TRP A 58 12.43 1.80 -5.55
C TRP A 58 12.34 3.27 -5.10
N HIS A 59 11.46 3.58 -4.15
CA HIS A 59 11.34 4.92 -3.57
C HIS A 59 10.96 4.85 -2.09
N ASP A 60 11.60 5.68 -1.25
CA ASP A 60 11.31 5.74 0.19
C ASP A 60 10.19 6.74 0.51
N GLY A 61 9.04 6.56 -0.13
CA GLY A 61 7.89 7.45 0.00
C GLY A 61 8.00 8.75 -0.81
N ASP A 62 6.99 9.61 -0.65
CA ASP A 62 7.02 10.99 -1.17
C ASP A 62 7.56 11.99 -0.12
N ARG A 63 8.05 13.15 -0.59
CA ARG A 63 8.72 14.17 0.25
C ARG A 63 7.77 15.08 1.03
N GLU A 64 6.47 15.10 0.71
CA GLU A 64 5.54 16.08 1.27
C GLU A 64 4.61 15.44 2.30
N ASN A 65 4.46 16.11 3.45
CA ASN A 65 3.40 15.77 4.39
C ASN A 65 2.06 16.09 3.73
N TYR A 66 1.32 15.07 3.28
CA TYR A 66 -0.09 15.17 2.88
C TYR A 66 -0.98 15.92 3.88
N ARG A 67 -0.55 16.00 5.15
CA ARG A 67 -1.23 16.79 6.18
C ARG A 67 -1.32 18.28 5.85
N ASP A 68 -0.39 18.80 5.04
CA ASP A 68 -0.33 20.22 4.68
C ASP A 68 -1.18 20.55 3.44
N ASP A 69 -1.34 19.58 2.51
CA ASP A 69 -2.29 19.66 1.39
C ASP A 69 -2.85 18.26 1.05
N PRO A 70 -4.07 17.92 1.52
CA PRO A 70 -4.70 16.63 1.23
C PRO A 70 -5.11 16.47 -0.24
N THR A 71 -4.95 17.53 -1.04
CA THR A 71 -5.21 17.53 -2.48
C THR A 71 -3.93 17.42 -3.31
N ALA A 72 -2.75 17.47 -2.67
CA ALA A 72 -1.49 17.20 -3.33
C ALA A 72 -1.48 15.73 -3.81
N PRO A 73 -1.30 15.48 -5.11
CA PRO A 73 -1.40 14.12 -5.64
C PRO A 73 -0.21 13.27 -5.20
N SER A 74 -0.45 12.11 -4.60
CA SER A 74 0.59 11.07 -4.47
C SER A 74 0.53 10.10 -5.67
N LEU A 75 1.08 8.89 -5.51
CA LEU A 75 1.03 7.81 -6.50
C LEU A 75 -0.40 7.45 -6.92
N THR A 76 -1.35 7.62 -6.01
CA THR A 76 -2.77 7.31 -6.22
C THR A 76 -3.65 8.43 -5.67
N PRO A 77 -4.90 8.59 -6.12
CA PRO A 77 -5.83 9.55 -5.55
C PRO A 77 -6.02 9.40 -4.04
N PHE A 78 -5.96 10.52 -3.31
CA PHE A 78 -6.30 10.64 -1.88
C PHE A 78 -5.53 9.73 -0.91
N LYS A 79 -4.43 9.13 -1.34
CA LYS A 79 -3.52 8.37 -0.48
C LYS A 79 -2.11 8.91 -0.61
N VAL A 80 -1.26 8.59 0.36
CA VAL A 80 0.11 9.11 0.48
C VAL A 80 1.06 7.95 0.50
N PHE A 81 2.11 7.99 -0.31
CA PHE A 81 3.12 6.95 -0.30
C PHE A 81 4.10 7.16 0.86
N CYS A 82 4.01 6.31 1.88
CA CYS A 82 4.82 6.42 3.08
C CYS A 82 6.24 5.90 2.86
N GLY A 83 7.24 6.62 3.37
CA GLY A 83 8.57 6.06 3.57
C GLY A 83 8.55 4.91 4.59
N LEU A 84 9.49 3.98 4.49
CA LEU A 84 9.45 2.70 5.22
C LEU A 84 9.34 2.88 6.73
N ARG A 85 10.13 3.79 7.30
CA ARG A 85 10.08 4.05 8.75
C ARG A 85 8.72 4.58 9.17
N SER A 86 8.18 5.58 8.46
CA SER A 86 6.87 6.15 8.77
C SER A 86 5.74 5.12 8.59
N ALA A 87 5.84 4.26 7.57
CA ALA A 87 4.94 3.13 7.36
C ALA A 87 4.93 2.19 8.59
N LEU A 88 6.11 1.80 9.09
CA LEU A 88 6.24 0.92 10.24
C LEU A 88 5.81 1.59 11.56
N GLU A 89 6.16 2.86 11.78
CA GLU A 89 5.70 3.63 12.95
C GLU A 89 4.17 3.73 12.97
N ARG A 90 3.54 3.99 11.82
CA ARG A 90 2.09 4.06 11.69
C ARG A 90 1.45 2.69 11.90
N SER A 91 2.07 1.63 11.39
CA SER A 91 1.61 0.25 11.53
C SER A 91 1.67 -0.21 12.99
N ALA A 92 2.78 0.08 13.69
CA ALA A 92 2.92 -0.18 15.12
C ALA A 92 1.91 0.60 15.96
N PHE A 93 1.63 1.87 15.59
CA PHE A 93 0.56 2.63 16.21
C PHE A 93 -0.81 1.99 15.98
N MET A 94 -1.13 1.59 14.75
CA MET A 94 -2.39 0.94 14.41
C MET A 94 -2.56 -0.38 15.15
N HIS A 95 -1.52 -1.19 15.24
CA HIS A 95 -1.49 -2.39 16.08
C HIS A 95 -1.84 -2.04 17.52
N LYS A 96 -1.13 -1.08 18.12
CA LYS A 96 -1.36 -0.68 19.51
C LYS A 96 -2.78 -0.17 19.80
N VAL A 97 -3.40 0.59 18.90
CA VAL A 97 -4.74 1.16 19.15
C VAL A 97 -5.88 0.22 18.82
N THR A 98 -5.64 -0.79 17.98
CA THR A 98 -6.64 -1.82 17.66
C THR A 98 -6.52 -3.01 18.59
N TRP A 99 -5.34 -3.26 19.17
CA TRP A 99 -5.12 -4.27 20.20
C TRP A 99 -5.64 -3.82 21.57
N THR A 100 -6.28 -4.72 22.32
CA THR A 100 -6.73 -4.44 23.69
C THR A 100 -6.22 -5.52 24.65
N ASP A 101 -5.98 -5.17 25.91
CA ASP A 101 -5.44 -6.08 26.95
C ASP A 101 -6.39 -7.24 27.33
N ALA A 102 -7.58 -7.34 26.72
CA ALA A 102 -8.53 -8.41 26.94
C ALA A 102 -8.14 -9.76 26.30
N PHE A 103 -6.97 -9.82 25.65
CA PHE A 103 -6.53 -10.91 24.78
C PHE A 103 -5.10 -11.35 25.13
N GLU A 104 -4.90 -11.85 26.36
CA GLU A 104 -3.62 -12.39 26.84
C GLU A 104 -3.29 -13.80 26.28
N ASP A 105 -4.19 -14.43 25.52
CA ASP A 105 -3.97 -15.76 24.93
C ASP A 105 -3.44 -15.66 23.48
N PRO A 106 -2.19 -16.09 23.20
CA PRO A 106 -1.49 -15.84 21.94
C PRO A 106 -1.88 -16.81 20.80
N GLN A 107 -3.14 -17.23 20.71
CA GLN A 107 -3.63 -17.97 19.54
C GLN A 107 -4.64 -17.13 18.73
N PRO A 108 -4.20 -16.21 17.86
CA PRO A 108 -5.11 -15.35 17.13
C PRO A 108 -5.22 -15.78 15.66
N TRP A 109 -6.03 -16.79 15.37
CA TRP A 109 -6.30 -17.19 13.98
C TRP A 109 -7.79 -17.42 13.69
N GLY A 110 -8.68 -16.99 14.60
CA GLY A 110 -10.12 -17.01 14.39
C GLY A 110 -10.65 -15.71 13.75
N PRO A 111 -11.84 -15.72 13.12
CA PRO A 111 -12.45 -14.55 12.47
C PRO A 111 -12.60 -13.31 13.38
N GLU A 112 -12.69 -13.51 14.68
CA GLU A 112 -12.73 -12.45 15.70
C GLU A 112 -11.45 -11.61 15.75
N TRP A 113 -10.34 -12.09 15.16
CA TRP A 113 -9.05 -11.39 15.12
C TRP A 113 -8.82 -10.57 13.86
N ASP A 114 -9.67 -10.73 12.85
CA ASP A 114 -9.47 -10.08 11.55
C ASP A 114 -9.60 -8.56 11.66
N ALA A 115 -10.47 -8.07 12.57
CA ALA A 115 -10.61 -6.64 12.88
C ALA A 115 -9.34 -6.01 13.50
N HIS A 116 -8.39 -6.79 14.01
CA HIS A 116 -7.17 -6.24 14.63
C HIS A 116 -6.05 -6.04 13.62
N PHE A 117 -5.35 -4.91 13.75
CA PHE A 117 -4.19 -4.64 12.92
C PHE A 117 -2.99 -5.45 13.41
N ARG A 118 -2.55 -6.45 12.64
CA ARG A 118 -1.44 -7.34 13.02
C ARG A 118 -0.10 -6.59 12.99
N THR A 119 0.88 -7.02 13.78
CA THR A 119 2.22 -6.41 13.78
C THR A 119 2.94 -6.54 12.44
N GLN A 120 2.61 -7.58 11.66
CA GLN A 120 3.18 -7.84 10.33
C GLN A 120 2.43 -7.13 9.21
N TYR A 121 1.35 -6.41 9.50
CA TYR A 121 0.69 -5.56 8.52
C TYR A 121 1.47 -4.26 8.39
N VAL A 122 1.83 -3.89 7.16
CA VAL A 122 2.64 -2.69 6.87
C VAL A 122 1.84 -1.74 5.99
N ILE A 123 1.60 -0.53 6.47
CA ILE A 123 0.88 0.51 5.73
C ILE A 123 1.75 1.05 4.60
N LEU A 124 1.33 0.82 3.36
CA LEU A 124 2.07 1.25 2.17
C LEU A 124 1.56 2.60 1.64
N LEU A 125 0.23 2.80 1.61
CA LEU A 125 -0.38 4.10 1.31
C LEU A 125 -1.28 4.55 2.46
N GLU A 126 -0.95 5.68 3.09
CA GLU A 126 -1.77 6.28 4.14
C GLU A 126 -2.98 7.01 3.55
N ALA A 127 -4.16 6.82 4.13
CA ALA A 127 -5.42 7.40 3.64
C ALA A 127 -6.44 7.60 4.77
N GLY A 128 -6.06 8.36 5.79
CA GLY A 128 -6.92 8.58 6.97
C GLY A 128 -7.27 7.26 7.65
N ALA A 129 -8.56 6.90 7.64
CA ALA A 129 -9.09 5.70 8.31
C ALA A 129 -8.85 4.39 7.55
N ASN A 130 -8.64 4.42 6.23
CA ASN A 130 -8.64 3.23 5.36
C ASN A 130 -7.32 3.09 4.59
N PRO A 131 -6.19 2.80 5.27
CA PRO A 131 -4.90 2.67 4.61
C PRO A 131 -4.88 1.49 3.63
N LEU A 132 -4.06 1.62 2.58
CA LEU A 132 -3.65 0.45 1.80
C LEU A 132 -2.50 -0.23 2.55
N THR A 133 -2.73 -1.47 2.91
CA THR A 133 -1.89 -2.25 3.80
C THR A 133 -1.36 -3.46 3.06
N MET A 134 -0.11 -3.81 3.33
CA MET A 134 0.57 -4.99 2.85
C MET A 134 0.65 -6.01 3.99
N ASP A 135 0.35 -7.28 3.70
CA ASP A 135 0.54 -8.38 4.64
C ASP A 135 1.95 -8.96 4.48
N CYS A 136 2.79 -8.76 5.50
CA CYS A 136 4.15 -9.27 5.57
C CYS A 136 4.29 -10.42 6.58
N THR A 137 3.20 -11.15 6.85
CA THR A 137 3.18 -12.24 7.85
C THR A 137 4.16 -13.37 7.48
N ASP A 138 4.24 -13.72 6.19
CA ASP A 138 5.20 -14.72 5.69
C ASP A 138 6.33 -14.03 4.92
N PRO A 139 7.51 -13.80 5.53
CA PRO A 139 8.65 -13.20 4.85
C PRO A 139 9.29 -14.11 3.79
N ALA A 140 8.93 -15.40 3.75
CA ALA A 140 9.37 -16.34 2.73
C ALA A 140 8.37 -16.45 1.56
N ALA A 141 7.23 -15.77 1.64
CA ALA A 141 6.24 -15.76 0.56
C ALA A 141 6.81 -15.13 -0.72
N GLN A 142 6.34 -15.63 -1.86
CA GLN A 142 6.68 -15.10 -3.17
C GLN A 142 5.88 -13.85 -3.54
N ASP A 143 4.87 -13.52 -2.76
CA ASP A 143 4.07 -12.32 -2.90
C ASP A 143 3.60 -11.85 -1.52
N SER A 144 3.65 -10.54 -1.31
CA SER A 144 3.02 -9.87 -0.18
C SER A 144 1.66 -9.33 -0.62
N PRO A 145 0.55 -9.95 -0.17
CA PRO A 145 -0.78 -9.49 -0.50
C PRO A 145 -1.01 -8.07 0.01
N THR A 146 -1.76 -7.28 -0.75
CA THR A 146 -2.16 -5.92 -0.40
C THR A 146 -3.67 -5.84 -0.30
N GLY A 147 -4.19 -5.13 0.70
CA GLY A 147 -5.62 -4.93 0.94
C GLY A 147 -5.90 -3.59 1.60
N ILE A 148 -7.16 -3.15 1.57
CA ILE A 148 -7.57 -2.00 2.39
C ILE A 148 -7.88 -2.54 3.78
N TYR A 149 -7.25 -1.96 4.80
CA TYR A 149 -7.61 -2.26 6.18
C TYR A 149 -8.74 -1.32 6.63
N ALA A 150 -9.77 -1.89 7.23
CA ALA A 150 -10.84 -1.18 7.93
C ALA A 150 -10.95 -1.73 9.35
N SER A 151 -11.15 -0.87 10.35
CA SER A 151 -11.10 -1.27 11.76
C SER A 151 -12.22 -2.22 12.19
N ASP A 152 -13.31 -2.27 11.44
CA ASP A 152 -14.49 -3.10 11.68
C ASP A 152 -14.50 -4.40 10.85
N GLU A 153 -13.76 -4.44 9.75
CA GLU A 153 -13.72 -5.58 8.82
C GLU A 153 -12.36 -6.29 8.77
N GLY A 154 -11.31 -5.63 9.24
CA GLY A 154 -9.95 -6.12 9.11
C GLY A 154 -9.28 -5.79 7.78
N LEU A 155 -8.31 -6.62 7.41
CA LEU A 155 -7.72 -6.54 6.08
C LEU A 155 -8.70 -7.16 5.07
N GLY A 156 -9.34 -6.32 4.26
CA GLY A 156 -10.28 -6.76 3.24
C GLY A 156 -9.61 -7.59 2.13
N ALA A 157 -10.37 -7.91 1.08
CA ALA A 157 -9.90 -8.77 -0.01
C ALA A 157 -8.53 -8.33 -0.55
N THR A 158 -7.60 -9.29 -0.61
CA THR A 158 -6.21 -9.02 -0.94
C THR A 158 -5.87 -9.44 -2.37
N ILE A 159 -4.94 -8.69 -2.97
CA ILE A 159 -4.32 -9.01 -4.25
C ILE A 159 -2.82 -8.74 -4.16
N SER A 160 -2.01 -9.39 -4.98
CA SER A 160 -0.57 -9.14 -5.00
C SER A 160 -0.24 -7.66 -5.31
N LEU A 161 0.94 -7.19 -4.91
CA LEU A 161 1.37 -5.82 -5.21
C LEU A 161 1.43 -5.52 -6.72
N ALA A 162 1.89 -6.44 -7.57
CA ALA A 162 1.91 -6.15 -9.01
C ALA A 162 0.50 -6.17 -9.64
N GLU A 163 -0.41 -7.00 -9.12
CA GLU A 163 -1.82 -6.90 -9.53
C GLU A 163 -2.40 -5.55 -9.11
N ARG A 164 -2.07 -5.07 -7.90
CA ARG A 164 -2.44 -3.73 -7.42
C ARG A 164 -1.91 -2.62 -8.33
N ILE A 165 -0.67 -2.71 -8.79
CA ILE A 165 -0.09 -1.75 -9.76
C ILE A 165 -0.81 -1.84 -11.11
N SER A 166 -1.13 -3.04 -11.57
CA SER A 166 -1.89 -3.25 -12.81
C SER A 166 -3.28 -2.59 -12.73
N TRP A 167 -3.92 -2.66 -11.56
CA TRP A 167 -5.15 -1.95 -11.27
C TRP A 167 -5.02 -0.42 -11.34
N TRP A 168 -3.89 0.14 -10.91
CA TRP A 168 -3.63 1.57 -11.02
C TRP A 168 -3.51 2.03 -12.47
N HIS A 169 -2.84 1.23 -13.32
CA HIS A 169 -2.82 1.46 -14.77
C HIS A 169 -4.22 1.41 -15.36
N TRP A 170 -4.99 0.36 -15.05
CA TRP A 170 -6.36 0.18 -15.51
C TRP A 170 -7.25 1.38 -15.12
N ALA A 171 -7.12 1.87 -13.89
CA ALA A 171 -7.92 2.98 -13.38
C ALA A 171 -7.70 4.26 -14.19
N ILE A 172 -6.46 4.53 -14.60
CA ILE A 172 -6.13 5.66 -15.49
C ILE A 172 -6.65 5.38 -16.91
N ASP A 173 -6.40 4.18 -17.46
CA ASP A 173 -6.80 3.82 -18.84
C ASP A 173 -8.30 3.93 -19.08
N ASN A 174 -9.09 3.59 -18.07
CA ASN A 174 -10.54 3.59 -18.16
C ASN A 174 -11.16 4.92 -17.72
N GLY A 175 -10.34 5.90 -17.31
CA GLY A 175 -10.81 7.20 -16.83
C GLY A 175 -11.50 7.14 -15.47
N HIS A 176 -11.30 6.06 -14.71
CA HIS A 176 -11.73 6.00 -13.31
C HIS A 176 -10.91 6.97 -12.46
N TRP A 177 -9.60 7.06 -12.71
CA TRP A 177 -8.73 8.09 -12.15
C TRP A 177 -8.46 9.16 -13.19
N LEU A 178 -8.68 10.42 -12.80
CA LEU A 178 -8.57 11.58 -13.66
C LEU A 178 -7.55 12.56 -13.08
N LEU A 179 -6.80 13.21 -13.98
CA LEU A 179 -5.95 14.33 -13.61
C LEU A 179 -6.63 15.62 -14.07
N THR A 180 -6.95 16.50 -13.14
CA THR A 180 -7.58 17.79 -13.40
C THR A 180 -6.60 18.77 -14.08
N PRO A 181 -7.08 19.89 -14.66
CA PRO A 181 -6.20 20.89 -15.28
C PRO A 181 -5.16 21.50 -14.32
N ASP A 182 -5.47 21.58 -13.02
CA ASP A 182 -4.57 22.00 -11.95
C ASP A 182 -3.68 20.86 -11.42
N LYS A 183 -3.60 19.74 -12.15
CA LYS A 183 -2.74 18.60 -11.88
C LYS A 183 -3.04 17.88 -10.58
N LYS A 184 -4.31 17.81 -10.18
CA LYS A 184 -4.78 17.06 -9.00
C LYS A 184 -5.52 15.80 -9.42
N TRP A 185 -5.52 14.81 -8.54
CA TRP A 185 -6.33 13.60 -8.74
C TRP A 185 -7.80 13.90 -8.53
N ASP A 186 -8.64 13.31 -9.37
CA ASP A 186 -10.08 13.19 -9.20
C ASP A 186 -10.52 11.75 -9.55
N ILE A 187 -11.71 11.35 -9.08
CA ILE A 187 -12.25 10.01 -9.30
C ILE A 187 -13.62 10.11 -9.99
N ASP A 188 -13.74 9.46 -11.15
CA ASP A 188 -15.04 9.20 -11.77
C ASP A 188 -15.62 7.88 -11.25
N TRP A 189 -16.52 8.00 -10.28
CA TRP A 189 -17.22 6.87 -9.67
C TRP A 189 -18.17 6.14 -10.63
N THR A 190 -18.57 6.77 -11.74
CA THR A 190 -19.40 6.12 -12.78
C THR A 190 -18.62 5.11 -13.63
N ARG A 191 -17.30 5.06 -13.44
CA ARG A 191 -16.39 4.13 -14.12
C ARG A 191 -15.73 3.13 -13.18
N ALA A 192 -16.27 3.00 -11.97
CA ALA A 192 -15.75 2.07 -10.99
C ALA A 192 -15.85 0.61 -11.50
N PRO A 193 -14.89 -0.25 -11.15
CA PRO A 193 -14.80 -1.61 -11.67
C PRO A 193 -15.99 -2.52 -11.33
N GLY A 194 -16.72 -2.25 -10.24
CA GLY A 194 -17.97 -2.96 -9.95
C GLY A 194 -19.05 -2.79 -11.03
N GLN A 195 -18.86 -1.86 -11.96
CA GLN A 195 -19.70 -1.64 -13.14
C GLN A 195 -19.05 -2.13 -14.46
N LEU A 196 -17.81 -2.63 -14.45
CA LEU A 196 -17.06 -3.09 -15.62
C LEU A 196 -16.54 -4.52 -15.39
N VAL A 197 -17.21 -5.50 -16.01
CA VAL A 197 -16.95 -6.94 -15.93
C VAL A 197 -15.49 -7.28 -16.26
N GLY A 198 -14.81 -8.07 -15.41
CA GLY A 198 -13.56 -8.75 -15.79
C GLY A 198 -12.45 -8.91 -14.75
N LEU A 199 -12.67 -8.60 -13.46
CA LEU A 199 -11.59 -8.63 -12.46
C LEU A 199 -11.86 -9.67 -11.37
N HIS A 200 -10.93 -10.61 -11.23
CA HIS A 200 -10.97 -11.67 -10.22
C HIS A 200 -10.42 -11.13 -8.90
N VAL A 201 -11.30 -10.76 -7.98
CA VAL A 201 -10.93 -10.63 -6.57
C VAL A 201 -10.71 -12.04 -6.02
N ARG A 202 -9.54 -12.32 -5.44
CA ARG A 202 -9.36 -13.55 -4.67
C ARG A 202 -10.13 -13.37 -3.37
N ASP A 203 -11.20 -14.15 -3.21
CA ASP A 203 -11.84 -14.30 -1.91
C ASP A 203 -10.83 -15.00 -0.98
N ASN A 204 -10.45 -14.33 0.11
CA ASN A 204 -9.73 -14.98 1.19
C ASN A 204 -10.73 -15.88 1.94
N ALA A 205 -10.88 -17.10 1.45
CA ALA A 205 -11.59 -18.16 2.16
C ALA A 205 -10.92 -19.50 1.86
N SER A 206 -10.11 -19.98 2.81
CA SER A 206 -10.01 -21.38 3.27
C SER A 206 -9.02 -21.47 4.43
#